data_AF-A0A494ZBJ6-F1
#
_entry.id   AF-A0A494ZBJ6-F1
#
_cell.length_a   1.000
_cell.length_b   1.000
_cell.length_c   1.000
_cell.angle_alpha   90.00
_cell.angle_beta   90.00
_cell.angle_gamma   90.00
#
_symmetry.space_group_name_H-M   'P 1'
#
loop_
_entity.id
_entity.type
_entity.pdbx_description
1 polymer ?
#
loop_
_entity_poly.entity_id
_entity_poly.type
_entity_poly.pdbx_seq_one_letter_code
_entity_poly.pdbx_strand_id
1 'polypeptide(L)'
;MKIDRDIISLEKAIGKSDYLQARKIIELNESKFKKPHIRSKLSMEALTLVNYVHDFNNEKNDELYSRETQLIIRHINKLAYNCEFSEIKRFTFLQKDLLSNPKIYNALSSDAKALIAPPTSEMEQNYSVLN
;
A
#
# COMPACT_ATOMS: atom_id res chain seq x y z
N MET A 1 19.46 -24.15 9.35
CA MET A 1 18.72 -23.90 10.61
C MET A 1 18.45 -22.42 10.97
N LYS A 2 18.98 -21.40 10.27
CA LYS A 2 18.59 -19.99 10.52
C LYS A 2 17.26 -19.61 9.83
N ILE A 3 17.04 -20.12 8.62
CA ILE A 3 15.85 -19.85 7.81
C ILE A 3 14.56 -20.21 8.54
N ASP A 4 14.51 -21.38 9.17
CA ASP A 4 13.30 -21.83 9.87
C ASP A 4 13.01 -20.97 11.11
N ARG A 5 14.04 -20.38 11.74
CA ARG A 5 13.83 -19.46 12.88
C ARG A 5 13.17 -18.15 12.47
N ASP A 6 13.52 -17.60 11.31
CA ASP A 6 12.92 -16.35 10.81
C ASP A 6 11.45 -16.57 10.46
N ILE A 7 11.13 -17.71 9.82
CA ILE A 7 9.73 -18.14 9.56
C ILE A 7 8.97 -18.30 10.88
N ILE A 8 9.48 -19.09 11.82
CA ILE A 8 8.83 -19.32 13.11
C ILE A 8 8.61 -17.99 13.86
N SER A 9 9.58 -17.07 13.81
CA SER A 9 9.46 -15.77 14.47
C SER A 9 8.39 -14.90 13.82
N LEU A 10 8.28 -14.92 12.49
CA LEU A 10 7.24 -14.22 11.75
C LEU A 10 5.85 -14.77 12.11
N GLU A 11 5.68 -16.09 12.02
CA GLU A 11 4.41 -16.77 12.34
C GLU A 11 3.99 -16.50 13.79
N LYS A 12 4.96 -16.50 14.72
CA LYS A 12 4.69 -16.20 16.13
C LYS A 12 4.27 -14.74 16.35
N ALA A 13 4.86 -13.79 15.63
CA ALA A 13 4.47 -12.39 15.72
C ALA A 13 3.04 -12.19 15.17
N ILE A 14 2.72 -12.83 14.04
CA ILE A 14 1.38 -12.80 13.44
C ILE A 14 0.35 -13.45 14.35
N GLY A 15 0.64 -14.62 14.92
CA GLY A 15 -0.25 -15.31 15.86
C GLY A 15 -0.51 -14.53 17.16
N LYS A 16 0.32 -13.53 17.47
CA LYS A 16 0.12 -12.59 18.58
C LYS A 16 -0.50 -11.26 18.14
N SER A 17 -0.84 -11.11 16.85
CA SER A 17 -1.28 -9.86 16.23
C SER A 17 -0.27 -8.70 16.38
N ASP A 18 1.02 -9.01 16.59
CA ASP A 18 2.09 -8.01 16.63
C ASP A 18 2.61 -7.75 15.22
N TYR A 19 1.80 -7.03 14.44
CA TYR A 19 2.11 -6.74 13.04
C TYR A 19 3.30 -5.78 12.87
N LEU A 20 3.63 -4.98 13.90
CA LEU A 20 4.79 -4.12 13.89
C LEU A 20 6.08 -4.96 13.93
N GLN A 21 6.14 -5.93 14.84
CA GLN A 21 7.26 -6.86 14.92
C GLN A 21 7.32 -7.76 13.68
N ALA A 22 6.17 -8.25 13.20
CA ALA A 22 6.11 -9.07 11.99
C ALA A 22 6.67 -8.32 10.76
N ARG A 23 6.27 -7.05 10.56
CA ARG A 23 6.80 -6.18 9.52
C ARG A 23 8.32 -6.03 9.62
N LYS A 24 8.83 -5.73 10.81
CA LYS A 24 10.28 -5.57 11.05
C LYS A 24 11.07 -6.85 10.70
N ILE A 25 10.52 -8.02 11.02
CA ILE A 25 11.13 -9.31 10.67
C ILE A 25 11.22 -9.48 9.15
N ILE A 26 10.16 -9.11 8.43
CA ILE A 26 10.11 -9.19 6.96
C ILE A 26 11.13 -8.23 6.34
N GLU A 27 11.14 -6.96 6.75
CA GLU A 27 12.05 -5.94 6.22
C GLU A 27 13.53 -6.32 6.44
N LEU A 28 13.89 -6.78 7.64
CA LEU A 28 15.26 -7.20 7.95
C LEU A 28 15.73 -8.43 7.17
N ASN A 29 14.80 -9.22 6.62
CA ASN A 29 15.07 -10.48 5.93
C ASN A 29 14.45 -10.53 4.53
N GLU A 30 14.21 -9.38 3.90
CA GLU A 30 13.41 -9.26 2.68
C GLU A 30 13.92 -10.17 1.56
N SER A 31 15.24 -10.19 1.34
CA SER A 31 15.90 -11.03 0.33
C SER A 31 15.68 -12.53 0.53
N LYS A 32 15.43 -12.98 1.76
CA LYS A 32 15.07 -14.37 2.07
C LYS A 32 13.61 -14.64 1.74
N PHE A 33 12.69 -13.75 2.14
CA PHE A 33 11.26 -13.90 1.93
C PHE A 33 10.82 -13.74 0.46
N LYS A 34 11.69 -13.23 -0.42
CA LYS A 34 11.50 -13.30 -1.88
C LYS A 34 11.69 -14.71 -2.46
N LYS A 35 12.40 -15.61 -1.77
CA LYS A 35 12.75 -16.92 -2.34
C LYS A 35 11.53 -17.86 -2.37
N PRO A 36 11.21 -18.51 -3.51
CA PRO A 36 10.03 -19.36 -3.64
C PRO A 36 9.92 -20.48 -2.59
N HIS A 37 11.03 -21.15 -2.27
CA HIS A 37 11.07 -22.24 -1.28
C HIS A 37 10.84 -21.79 0.16
N ILE A 38 11.00 -20.50 0.46
CA ILE A 38 10.65 -19.91 1.76
C ILE A 38 9.17 -19.63 1.80
N ARG A 39 8.66 -19.01 0.73
CA ARG A 39 7.24 -18.64 0.58
C ARG A 39 6.33 -19.86 0.65
N SER A 40 6.76 -21.00 0.12
CA SER A 40 6.01 -22.27 0.21
C SER A 40 5.90 -22.84 1.63
N LYS A 41 6.70 -22.34 2.58
CA LYS A 41 6.66 -22.76 3.99
C LYS A 41 5.88 -21.82 4.90
N LEU A 42 5.46 -20.66 4.37
CA LEU A 42 4.70 -19.67 5.13
C LEU A 42 3.23 -20.05 5.18
N SER A 43 2.56 -19.69 6.27
CA SER A 43 1.10 -19.66 6.32
C SER A 43 0.55 -18.64 5.31
N MET A 44 -0.73 -18.77 4.95
CA MET A 44 -1.39 -17.82 4.07
C MET A 44 -1.38 -16.38 4.63
N GLU A 45 -1.51 -16.24 5.94
CA GLU A 45 -1.47 -14.95 6.63
C GLU A 45 -0.07 -14.32 6.54
N ALA A 46 0.98 -15.10 6.82
CA ALA A 46 2.35 -14.67 6.69
C ALA A 46 2.72 -14.33 5.25
N LEU A 47 2.28 -15.14 4.29
CA LEU A 47 2.49 -14.89 2.86
C LEU A 47 1.82 -13.57 2.42
N THR A 48 0.59 -13.32 2.89
CA THR A 48 -0.16 -12.08 2.60
C THR A 48 0.58 -10.87 3.16
N LEU A 49 1.06 -10.94 4.40
CA LEU A 49 1.81 -9.86 5.02
C LEU A 49 3.16 -9.62 4.31
N VAL A 50 3.85 -10.68 3.92
CA VAL A 50 5.09 -10.58 3.13
C VAL A 50 4.84 -9.89 1.80
N ASN A 51 3.75 -10.23 1.10
CA ASN A 51 3.38 -9.57 -0.15
C ASN A 51 3.07 -8.09 0.08
N TYR A 52 2.27 -7.79 1.09
CA TYR A 52 1.94 -6.42 1.45
C TYR A 52 3.19 -5.58 1.74
N VAL A 53 4.12 -6.08 2.56
CA VAL A 53 5.37 -5.38 2.87
C VAL A 53 6.27 -5.28 1.64
N HIS A 54 6.32 -6.30 0.80
CA HIS A 54 7.12 -6.28 -0.42
C HIS A 54 6.58 -5.29 -1.45
N ASP A 55 5.26 -5.22 -1.63
CA ASP A 55 4.59 -4.25 -2.50
C ASP A 55 4.76 -2.82 -1.99
N PHE A 56 4.85 -2.65 -0.66
CA PHE A 56 5.13 -1.38 0.02
C PHE A 56 6.57 -0.90 -0.21
N ASN A 57 7.53 -1.82 -0.28
CA ASN A 57 8.97 -1.51 -0.42
C ASN A 57 9.49 -1.59 -1.86
N ASN A 58 8.62 -1.85 -2.83
CA ASN A 58 8.99 -1.86 -4.24
C ASN A 58 9.14 -0.41 -4.70
N GLU A 59 10.33 0.02 -5.12
CA GLU A 59 10.69 1.42 -5.48
C GLU A 59 9.72 2.08 -6.48
N LYS A 60 8.97 1.28 -7.26
CA LYS A 60 7.90 1.76 -8.15
C LYS A 60 6.61 2.23 -7.44
N ASN A 61 6.52 2.12 -6.11
CA ASN A 61 5.35 2.47 -5.30
C ASN A 61 5.67 3.42 -4.11
N ASP A 62 6.90 3.93 -3.99
CA ASP A 62 7.29 4.85 -2.90
C ASP A 62 6.36 6.05 -2.78
N GLU A 63 5.89 6.58 -3.91
CA GLU A 63 4.97 7.72 -3.92
C GLU A 63 3.60 7.36 -3.35
N LEU A 64 3.05 6.17 -3.65
CA LEU A 64 1.76 5.71 -3.11
C LEU A 64 1.86 5.46 -1.60
N TYR A 65 2.94 4.84 -1.17
CA TYR A 65 3.14 4.38 0.19
C TYR A 65 3.92 5.35 1.08
N SER A 66 4.28 6.52 0.55
CA SER A 66 4.85 7.60 1.34
C SER A 66 3.89 7.98 2.47
N ARG A 67 4.46 8.33 3.62
CA ARG A 67 3.67 8.76 4.79
C ARG A 67 2.76 9.93 4.44
N GLU A 68 3.23 10.85 3.60
CA GLU A 68 2.47 12.02 3.18
C GLU A 68 1.26 11.64 2.33
N THR A 69 1.47 10.83 1.28
CA THR A 69 0.39 10.34 0.42
C THR A 69 -0.65 9.56 1.21
N GLN A 70 -0.22 8.71 2.14
CA GLN A 70 -1.14 7.94 2.99
C GLN A 70 -1.95 8.85 3.93
N LEU A 71 -1.37 9.93 4.46
CA LEU A 71 -2.10 10.92 5.26
C LEU A 71 -3.11 11.68 4.40
N ILE A 72 -2.74 12.03 3.17
CA ILE A 72 -3.62 12.70 2.21
C ILE A 72 -4.81 11.80 1.83
N ILE A 73 -4.56 10.55 1.44
CA ILE A 73 -5.59 9.55 1.13
C ILE A 73 -6.53 9.38 2.33
N ARG A 74 -5.98 9.20 3.53
CA ARG A 74 -6.78 9.03 4.75
C ARG A 74 -7.65 10.25 5.03
N HIS A 75 -7.12 11.45 4.83
CA HIS A 75 -7.88 12.68 5.04
C HIS A 75 -9.03 12.80 4.04
N ILE A 76 -8.77 12.57 2.74
CA ILE A 76 -9.79 12.58 1.69
C ILE A 76 -10.91 11.57 1.99
N ASN A 77 -10.55 10.33 2.34
CA ASN A 77 -11.53 9.30 2.67
C ASN A 77 -12.37 9.68 3.90
N LYS A 78 -11.79 10.36 4.89
CA LYS A 78 -12.53 10.86 6.05
C LYS A 78 -13.51 11.97 5.68
N LEU A 79 -13.09 12.93 4.85
CA LEU A 79 -13.97 14.00 4.36
C LEU A 79 -15.14 13.43 3.55
N ALA A 80 -14.88 12.44 2.70
CA ALA A 80 -15.91 11.75 1.92
C ALA A 80 -16.90 11.01 2.83
N TYR A 81 -16.41 10.26 3.82
CA TYR A 81 -17.25 9.56 4.79
C TYR A 81 -18.15 10.54 5.58
N ASN A 82 -17.62 11.70 5.95
CA ASN A 82 -18.37 12.74 6.65
C ASN A 82 -19.30 13.57 5.73
N CYS A 83 -19.30 13.33 4.42
CA CYS A 83 -20.04 14.13 3.43
C CYS A 83 -19.67 15.63 3.44
N GLU A 84 -18.40 15.96 3.74
CA GLU A 84 -17.87 17.33 3.74
C GLU A 84 -17.50 17.78 2.31
N PHE A 85 -18.52 18.02 1.47
CA PHE A 85 -18.36 18.23 0.02
C PHE A 85 -17.55 19.49 -0.37
N SER A 86 -17.68 20.57 0.40
CA SER A 86 -16.92 21.80 0.17
C SER A 86 -15.43 21.61 0.43
N GLU A 87 -15.13 20.95 1.55
CA GLU A 87 -13.78 20.68 2.03
C GLU A 87 -13.08 19.70 1.10
N ILE A 88 -13.75 18.60 0.72
CA ILE A 88 -13.16 17.61 -0.18
C ILE A 88 -12.80 18.25 -1.53
N LYS A 89 -13.70 19.03 -2.13
CA LYS A 89 -13.45 19.68 -3.44
C LYS A 89 -12.27 20.64 -3.38
N ARG A 90 -12.17 21.43 -2.32
CA ARG A 90 -11.05 22.36 -2.12
C ARG A 90 -9.75 21.61 -1.90
N PHE A 91 -9.77 20.59 -1.05
CA PHE A 91 -8.57 19.83 -0.69
C PHE A 91 -8.06 19.00 -1.87
N THR A 92 -8.93 18.35 -2.63
CA THR A 92 -8.55 17.56 -3.81
C THR A 92 -8.04 18.45 -4.94
N PHE A 93 -8.54 19.68 -5.07
CA PHE A 93 -7.99 20.65 -6.00
C PHE A 93 -6.53 21.02 -5.66
N LEU A 94 -6.21 21.19 -4.37
CA LEU A 94 -4.83 21.43 -3.94
C LEU A 94 -3.91 20.23 -4.19
N GLN A 95 -4.47 19.02 -4.12
CA GLN A 95 -3.74 17.76 -4.32
C GLN A 95 -3.88 17.18 -5.74
N LYS A 96 -4.30 18.00 -6.72
CA LYS A 96 -4.63 17.54 -8.08
C LYS A 96 -3.47 16.79 -8.76
N ASP A 97 -2.24 17.23 -8.55
CA ASP A 97 -1.07 16.66 -9.21
C ASP A 97 -0.77 15.26 -8.64
N LEU A 98 -0.89 15.09 -7.33
CA LEU A 98 -0.78 13.79 -6.67
C LEU A 98 -1.92 12.85 -7.09
N LEU A 99 -3.15 13.36 -7.13
CA LEU A 99 -4.34 12.60 -7.52
C LEU A 99 -4.40 12.29 -9.02
N SER A 100 -3.55 12.93 -9.83
CA SER A 100 -3.38 12.58 -11.25
C SER A 100 -2.75 11.20 -11.43
N ASN A 101 -2.02 10.69 -10.42
CA ASN A 101 -1.49 9.34 -10.41
C ASN A 101 -2.62 8.30 -10.24
N PRO A 102 -2.89 7.43 -11.23
CA PRO A 102 -3.98 6.46 -11.16
C PRO A 102 -3.86 5.49 -9.98
N LYS A 103 -2.65 5.14 -9.56
CA LYS A 103 -2.45 4.25 -8.39
C LYS A 103 -2.94 4.91 -7.10
N ILE A 104 -2.67 6.20 -6.93
CA ILE A 104 -3.07 6.98 -5.75
C ILE A 104 -4.59 7.19 -5.76
N TYR A 105 -5.15 7.60 -6.90
CA TYR A 105 -6.60 7.69 -7.07
C TYR A 105 -7.30 6.37 -6.77
N ASN A 106 -6.75 5.25 -7.25
CA ASN A 106 -7.32 3.93 -7.04
C ASN A 106 -7.27 3.45 -5.59
N ALA A 107 -6.42 4.05 -4.74
CA ALA A 107 -6.37 3.76 -3.31
C ALA A 107 -7.43 4.53 -2.49
N LEU A 108 -8.16 5.47 -3.09
CA LEU A 108 -9.28 6.15 -2.44
C LEU A 108 -10.47 5.20 -2.20
N SER A 109 -11.30 5.51 -1.21
CA SER A 109 -12.56 4.78 -0.96
C SER A 109 -13.55 4.96 -2.10
N SER A 110 -14.54 4.07 -2.19
CA SER A 110 -15.64 4.19 -3.15
C SER A 110 -16.36 5.54 -3.05
N ASP A 111 -16.58 6.00 -1.81
CA ASP A 111 -17.28 7.25 -1.53
C ASP A 111 -16.46 8.44 -2.02
N ALA A 112 -15.15 8.44 -1.76
CA ALA A 112 -14.27 9.49 -2.25
C ALA A 112 -14.22 9.51 -3.79
N LYS A 113 -14.15 8.34 -4.44
CA LYS A 113 -14.16 8.23 -5.91
C LYS A 113 -15.46 8.71 -6.54
N ALA A 114 -16.60 8.56 -5.85
CA ALA A 114 -17.87 9.09 -6.32
C ALA A 114 -17.91 10.63 -6.36
N LEU A 115 -17.05 11.29 -5.56
CA LEU A 115 -17.02 12.74 -5.39
C LEU A 115 -15.85 13.40 -6.13
N ILE A 116 -14.85 12.63 -6.54
CA ILE A 116 -13.61 13.12 -7.14
C ILE A 116 -13.50 12.55 -8.55
N ALA A 117 -13.36 13.44 -9.53
CA ALA A 117 -13.17 13.04 -10.92
C ALA A 117 -11.92 12.16 -11.06
N PRO A 118 -11.98 11.07 -11.84
CA PRO A 118 -10.82 10.24 -12.11
C PRO A 118 -9.75 11.02 -12.90
N PRO A 119 -8.47 10.61 -12.79
CA PRO A 119 -7.41 11.18 -13.60
C PRO A 119 -7.70 10.97 -15.10
N THR A 120 -7.45 11.99 -15.92
CA THR A 120 -7.64 11.93 -17.37
C THR A 120 -6.65 10.99 -18.05
N SER A 121 -7.12 10.25 -19.06
CA SER A 121 -6.47 9.12 -19.72
C SER A 121 -5.13 9.41 -20.43
N GLU A 122 -4.70 10.67 -20.52
CA GLU A 122 -3.40 11.03 -21.11
C GLU A 122 -2.20 10.47 -20.31
N MET A 123 -2.39 10.14 -19.03
CA MET A 123 -1.35 9.49 -18.21
C MET A 123 -1.36 7.95 -18.26
N GLU A 124 -2.44 7.29 -18.69
CA GLU A 124 -2.47 5.82 -18.79
C GLU A 124 -1.55 5.29 -19.90
N GLN A 125 -1.33 6.08 -20.95
CA GLN A 125 -0.46 5.70 -22.06
C GLN A 125 1.03 5.64 -21.67
N ASN A 126 1.50 6.49 -20.75
CA ASN A 126 2.92 6.49 -20.34
C ASN A 126 3.31 5.29 -19.44
N TYR A 127 2.36 4.68 -18.73
CA TYR A 127 2.63 3.46 -17.94
C TYR A 127 2.52 2.17 -18.76
N SER A 128 1.91 2.24 -19.95
CA SER A 128 1.69 1.09 -20.83
C SER A 128 2.89 0.80 -21.76
N VAL A 129 3.75 1.80 -21.99
CA VAL A 129 4.86 1.73 -22.97
C VAL A 129 6.19 1.29 -22.34
N LEU A 130 6.23 1.07 -21.01
CA LEU A 130 7.43 0.65 -20.27
C LEU A 130 7.38 -0.83 -19.79
N ASN A 131 6.49 -1.65 -20.35
CA ASN A 131 6.47 -3.11 -20.14
C ASN A 131 7.08 -3.85 -21.33
#